data_AF-A0A961GU82-F1
#
_entry.id   AF-A0A961GU82-F1
#
_cell.length_a   1.000
_cell.length_b   1.000
_cell.length_c   1.000
_cell.angle_alpha   90.00
_cell.angle_beta   90.00
_cell.angle_gamma   90.00
#
_symmetry.space_group_name_H-M   'P 1'
#
loop_
_entity.id
_entity.type
_entity.pdbx_description
1 polymer ?
#
loop_
_entity_poly.entity_id
_entity_poly.type
_entity_poly.pdbx_seq_one_letter_code
_entity_poly.pdbx_strand_id
1 'polypeptide(L)'
;MGATLMGLVWSTPAGAQQEDSLQVSASVNGREVEGAGSNDPVRLEPLEVTEAEIEVSNTTGSDVVVKRARLFGKAFGLTFVAYDAVVEVPVGAGETAIIDIPIEFVDLERQATGLLPGGFALYDANREVVGQQDFVIDVRGSATSALGLFGIFITIATIIGIVGIYLGIKRRTLEPKRPKRAVRFAFVGLGIGLTAVVALAVFRVVAPTPIVWIPLTILPTLGGALLGFISPGPLKIDEDSDGDDLDALEEREYLDELDRIAREEEAAVVAAGAGTASDSTAPDPMDGDAVDLTQHSSTESAAGPSGVRGHFER
;
A
#
# COMPACT_ATOMS: atom_id res chain seq x y z
N MET A 1 37.77 25.37 18.95
CA MET A 1 36.98 24.11 18.90
C MET A 1 35.52 24.50 19.07
N GLY A 2 34.82 24.77 17.97
CA GLY A 2 33.40 25.13 17.98
C GLY A 2 32.57 23.93 17.55
N ALA A 3 31.72 23.44 18.44
CA ALA A 3 30.79 22.35 18.15
C ALA A 3 29.54 22.94 17.48
N THR A 4 29.37 22.67 16.19
CA THR A 4 28.18 23.03 15.42
C THR A 4 27.04 22.06 15.77
N LEU A 5 26.10 22.52 16.59
CA LEU A 5 24.81 21.86 16.86
C LEU A 5 23.92 21.99 15.62
N MET A 6 23.78 20.89 14.87
CA MET A 6 22.84 20.78 13.75
C MET A 6 21.44 20.54 14.33
N GLY A 7 20.67 21.62 14.48
CA GLY A 7 19.30 21.58 14.97
C GLY A 7 18.39 20.87 13.97
N LEU A 8 17.89 19.70 14.36
CA LEU A 8 16.84 18.99 13.64
C LEU A 8 15.54 19.78 13.82
N VAL A 9 15.09 20.50 12.78
CA VAL A 9 13.81 21.20 12.79
C VAL A 9 12.72 20.16 12.57
N TRP A 10 11.97 19.85 13.63
CA TRP A 10 10.76 19.05 13.55
C TRP A 10 9.68 19.94 12.97
N SER A 11 9.41 19.82 11.67
CA SER A 11 8.24 20.42 11.05
C SER A 11 6.99 19.80 11.69
N THR A 12 6.31 20.55 12.54
CA THR A 12 4.97 20.18 13.00
C THR A 12 4.05 20.11 11.78
N PRO A 13 3.34 18.99 11.55
CA PRO A 13 2.37 18.92 10.47
C PRO A 13 1.32 20.01 10.72
N ALA A 14 1.14 20.89 9.73
CA ALA A 14 0.03 21.83 9.72
C ALA A 14 -1.27 21.02 9.72
N GLY A 15 -2.04 21.11 10.80
CA GLY A 15 -3.41 20.61 10.80
C GLY A 15 -4.18 21.35 9.72
N ALA A 16 -4.65 20.64 8.70
CA ALA A 16 -5.56 21.19 7.72
C ALA A 16 -6.81 21.69 8.45
N GLN A 17 -7.07 22.99 8.34
CA GLN A 17 -8.24 23.63 8.91
C GLN A 17 -9.46 23.08 8.18
N GLN A 18 -10.26 22.28 8.88
CA GLN A 18 -11.47 21.64 8.39
C GLN A 18 -12.59 22.68 8.35
N GLU A 19 -12.53 23.60 7.39
CA GLU A 19 -13.41 24.80 7.37
C GLU A 19 -14.73 24.63 6.62
N ASP A 20 -14.97 23.52 5.92
CA ASP A 20 -16.28 23.23 5.31
C ASP A 20 -16.48 21.71 5.18
N SER A 21 -16.81 21.02 6.28
CA SER A 21 -17.23 19.61 6.23
C SER A 21 -18.50 19.39 7.03
N LEU A 22 -19.32 18.44 6.61
CA LEU A 22 -20.49 17.97 7.35
C LEU A 22 -20.04 17.43 8.72
N GLN A 23 -20.77 17.79 9.76
CA GLN A 23 -20.65 17.12 11.06
C GLN A 23 -21.37 15.78 10.95
N VAL A 24 -20.70 14.71 11.38
CA VAL A 24 -21.21 13.34 11.26
C VAL A 24 -21.21 12.72 12.64
N SER A 25 -22.38 12.32 13.12
CA SER A 25 -22.56 11.41 14.24
C SER A 25 -23.07 10.08 13.69
N ALA A 26 -22.75 8.98 14.36
CA ALA A 26 -23.20 7.67 13.91
C ALA A 26 -23.49 6.74 15.09
N SER A 27 -24.45 5.86 14.89
CA SER A 27 -24.73 4.74 15.77
C SER A 27 -24.71 3.44 14.98
N VAL A 28 -24.31 2.36 15.64
CA VAL A 28 -24.26 1.01 15.08
C VAL A 28 -24.99 0.08 16.04
N ASN A 29 -26.05 -0.56 15.56
CA ASN A 29 -26.98 -1.36 16.35
C ASN A 29 -27.52 -0.57 17.57
N GLY A 30 -27.88 0.70 17.35
CA GLY A 30 -28.40 1.62 18.37
C GLY A 30 -27.36 2.11 19.39
N ARG A 31 -26.07 1.83 19.17
CA ARG A 31 -24.97 2.29 20.02
C ARG A 31 -24.17 3.38 19.33
N GLU A 32 -24.06 4.54 19.97
CA GLU A 32 -23.23 5.65 19.51
C GLU A 32 -21.76 5.25 19.40
N VAL A 33 -21.11 5.65 18.30
CA VAL A 33 -19.71 5.29 18.00
C VAL A 33 -18.70 6.37 18.39
N GLU A 34 -19.17 7.54 18.83
CA GLU A 34 -18.28 8.61 19.27
C GLU A 34 -17.44 8.16 20.47
N GLY A 35 -16.12 8.34 20.36
CA GLY A 35 -15.17 7.90 21.39
C GLY A 35 -14.93 6.39 21.46
N ALA A 36 -15.55 5.58 20.60
CA ALA A 36 -15.33 4.13 20.57
C ALA A 36 -13.88 3.81 20.15
N GLY A 37 -13.11 3.34 21.12
CA GLY A 37 -11.66 3.09 21.01
C GLY A 37 -11.29 1.63 21.22
N SER A 38 -9.99 1.34 21.41
CA SER A 38 -9.53 -0.05 21.61
C SER A 38 -10.10 -0.72 22.87
N ASN A 39 -10.40 0.05 23.91
CA ASN A 39 -10.96 -0.46 25.17
C ASN A 39 -12.48 -0.67 25.10
N ASP A 40 -13.13 -0.07 24.12
CA ASP A 40 -14.58 -0.11 23.97
C ASP A 40 -14.96 -0.02 22.48
N PRO A 41 -14.64 -1.07 21.70
CA PRO A 41 -14.80 -1.05 20.25
C PRO A 41 -16.25 -1.34 19.82
N VAL A 42 -16.60 -0.91 18.62
CA VAL A 42 -17.87 -1.24 17.96
C VAL A 42 -17.76 -2.65 17.36
N ARG A 43 -18.57 -3.58 17.86
CA ARG A 43 -18.54 -4.97 17.40
C ARG A 43 -19.33 -5.13 16.10
N LEU A 44 -18.72 -5.80 15.11
CA LEU A 44 -19.39 -6.25 13.89
C LEU A 44 -19.45 -7.77 13.86
N GLU A 45 -20.65 -8.30 13.67
CA GLU A 45 -20.92 -9.74 13.57
C GLU A 45 -21.11 -10.11 12.09
N PRO A 46 -20.26 -10.97 11.48
CA PRO A 46 -20.35 -11.26 10.05
C PRO A 46 -21.65 -11.92 9.59
N LEU A 47 -22.35 -12.61 10.49
CA LEU A 47 -23.55 -13.39 10.19
C LEU A 47 -24.85 -12.67 10.56
N GLU A 48 -24.76 -11.44 11.07
CA GLU A 48 -25.92 -10.65 11.49
C GLU A 48 -25.99 -9.36 10.68
N VAL A 49 -27.21 -8.93 10.36
CA VAL A 49 -27.42 -7.62 9.76
C VAL A 49 -27.10 -6.57 10.80
N THR A 50 -26.23 -5.63 10.44
CA THR A 50 -25.89 -4.50 11.28
C THR A 50 -26.66 -3.28 10.83
N GLU A 51 -27.37 -2.64 11.76
CA GLU A 51 -28.09 -1.40 11.51
C GLU A 51 -27.15 -0.23 11.80
N ALA A 52 -26.76 0.52 10.77
CA ALA A 52 -26.00 1.74 10.93
C ALA A 52 -26.92 2.95 10.70
N GLU A 53 -26.98 3.83 11.67
CA GLU A 53 -27.69 5.11 11.58
C GLU A 53 -26.63 6.22 11.57
N ILE A 54 -26.64 7.05 10.53
CA ILE A 54 -25.70 8.17 10.40
C ILE A 54 -26.51 9.46 10.40
N GLU A 55 -26.28 10.29 11.40
CA GLU A 55 -26.83 11.63 11.48
C GLU A 55 -25.81 12.63 10.93
N VAL A 56 -26.27 13.46 10.01
CA VAL A 56 -25.43 14.35 9.22
C VAL A 56 -25.97 15.77 9.37
N SER A 57 -25.17 16.66 9.95
CA SER A 57 -25.52 18.07 10.07
C SER A 57 -24.66 18.90 9.13
N ASN A 58 -25.32 19.63 8.22
CA ASN A 58 -24.65 20.51 7.28
C ASN A 58 -24.43 21.89 7.91
N THR A 59 -23.24 22.11 8.47
CA THR A 59 -22.85 23.41 9.03
C THR A 59 -22.26 24.36 7.99
N THR A 60 -22.22 23.98 6.71
CA THR A 60 -21.69 24.80 5.62
C THR A 60 -22.74 25.80 5.11
N GLY A 61 -22.30 26.78 4.30
CA GLY A 61 -23.18 27.78 3.69
C GLY A 61 -23.90 27.34 2.41
N SER A 62 -23.73 26.08 1.97
CA SER A 62 -24.26 25.57 0.70
C SER A 62 -24.88 24.19 0.85
N ASP A 63 -25.85 23.88 0.00
CA ASP A 63 -26.47 22.55 -0.04
C ASP A 63 -25.45 21.48 -0.46
N VAL A 64 -25.42 20.36 0.26
CA VAL A 64 -24.53 19.23 -0.03
C VAL A 64 -25.38 17.99 -0.30
N VAL A 65 -25.04 17.24 -1.34
CA VAL A 65 -25.71 15.96 -1.65
C VAL A 65 -24.79 14.81 -1.32
N VAL A 66 -25.13 14.05 -0.27
CA VAL A 66 -24.43 12.83 0.10
C VAL A 66 -24.85 11.73 -0.86
N LYS A 67 -23.94 11.31 -1.74
CA LYS A 67 -24.20 10.26 -2.73
C LYS A 67 -23.91 8.86 -2.20
N ARG A 68 -22.91 8.74 -1.32
CA ARG A 68 -22.45 7.44 -0.81
C ARG A 68 -22.01 7.56 0.63
N ALA A 69 -22.37 6.55 1.42
CA ALA A 69 -21.79 6.31 2.73
C ALA A 69 -20.90 5.06 2.65
N ARG A 70 -19.70 5.12 3.24
CA ARG A 70 -18.77 4.01 3.28
C ARG A 70 -18.44 3.67 4.72
N LEU A 71 -18.66 2.42 5.11
CA LEU A 71 -18.00 1.84 6.27
C LEU A 71 -16.62 1.36 5.83
N PHE A 72 -15.56 1.74 6.53
CA PHE A 72 -14.21 1.26 6.25
C PHE A 72 -13.50 0.74 7.50
N GLY A 73 -12.58 -0.20 7.29
CA GLY A 73 -11.65 -0.71 8.29
C GLY A 73 -10.24 -0.76 7.70
N LYS A 74 -9.27 -0.23 8.44
CA LYS A 74 -7.87 -0.10 8.01
C LYS A 74 -6.99 -1.04 8.82
N ALA A 75 -5.97 -1.59 8.18
CA ALA A 75 -4.83 -2.19 8.85
C ALA A 75 -3.54 -1.67 8.21
N PHE A 76 -2.55 -1.29 9.02
CA PHE A 76 -1.28 -0.74 8.55
C PHE A 76 -1.42 0.49 7.63
N GLY A 77 -2.47 1.30 7.86
CA GLY A 77 -2.76 2.48 7.03
C GLY A 77 -3.43 2.17 5.68
N LEU A 78 -3.63 0.90 5.34
CA LEU A 78 -4.33 0.47 4.14
C LEU A 78 -5.77 0.10 4.46
N THR A 79 -6.71 0.39 3.57
CA THR A 79 -8.11 -0.05 3.72
C THR A 79 -8.21 -1.53 3.40
N PHE A 80 -8.60 -2.33 4.38
CA PHE A 80 -8.79 -3.78 4.26
C PHE A 80 -10.27 -4.16 4.08
N VAL A 81 -11.15 -3.38 4.69
CA VAL A 81 -12.59 -3.58 4.65
C VAL A 81 -13.22 -2.28 4.15
N ALA A 82 -14.10 -2.38 3.16
CA ALA A 82 -14.88 -1.25 2.67
C ALA A 82 -16.26 -1.74 2.20
N TYR A 83 -17.32 -1.16 2.75
CA TYR A 83 -18.69 -1.39 2.33
C TYR A 83 -19.32 -0.07 1.92
N ASP A 84 -19.75 0.00 0.67
CA ASP A 84 -20.35 1.20 0.07
C ASP A 84 -21.87 1.05 0.02
N ALA A 85 -22.58 2.05 0.53
CA ALA A 85 -24.02 2.20 0.39
C ALA A 85 -24.33 3.47 -0.41
N VAL A 86 -25.21 3.36 -1.41
CA VAL A 86 -25.72 4.51 -2.17
C VAL A 86 -26.96 5.04 -1.47
N VAL A 87 -26.93 6.31 -1.08
CA VAL A 87 -27.97 6.91 -0.21
C VAL A 87 -28.67 8.12 -0.84
N GLU A 88 -27.99 8.85 -1.73
CA GLU A 88 -28.51 10.03 -2.46
C GLU A 88 -29.35 11.01 -1.62
N VAL A 89 -28.82 11.44 -0.47
CA VAL A 89 -29.52 12.33 0.46
C VAL A 89 -29.04 13.78 0.29
N PRO A 90 -29.91 14.72 -0.13
CA PRO A 90 -29.61 16.14 -0.08
C PRO A 90 -29.71 16.63 1.37
N VAL A 91 -28.74 17.42 1.81
CA VAL A 91 -28.71 18.07 3.11
C VAL A 91 -28.53 19.56 2.87
N GLY A 92 -29.60 20.34 3.04
CA GLY A 92 -29.57 21.79 2.83
C GLY A 92 -28.64 22.49 3.82
N ALA A 93 -28.24 23.72 3.52
CA ALA A 93 -27.42 24.51 4.44
C ALA A 93 -28.11 24.70 5.80
N GLY A 94 -27.44 24.32 6.89
CA GLY A 94 -27.97 24.36 8.26
C GLY A 94 -28.97 23.24 8.61
N GLU A 95 -29.22 22.30 7.70
CA GLU A 95 -30.12 21.17 7.93
C GLU A 95 -29.40 19.95 8.52
N THR A 96 -30.16 19.07 9.15
CA THR A 96 -29.72 17.75 9.61
C THR A 96 -30.54 16.68 8.91
N ALA A 97 -29.88 15.62 8.46
CA ALA A 97 -30.50 14.44 7.86
C ALA A 97 -30.04 13.17 8.57
N ILE A 98 -30.91 12.15 8.59
CA ILE A 98 -30.61 10.82 9.14
C ILE A 98 -30.57 9.83 7.97
N ILE A 99 -29.55 8.97 7.97
CA ILE A 99 -29.29 7.97 6.94
C ILE A 99 -29.23 6.60 7.60
N ASP A 100 -30.26 5.78 7.35
CA ASP A 100 -30.33 4.40 7.82
C ASP A 100 -29.75 3.43 6.79
N ILE A 101 -28.77 2.63 7.19
CA ILE A 101 -28.06 1.70 6.32
C ILE A 101 -28.07 0.31 6.97
N PRO A 102 -28.89 -0.64 6.47
CA PRO A 102 -28.73 -2.04 6.83
C PRO A 102 -27.50 -2.60 6.10
N ILE A 103 -26.53 -3.09 6.85
CA ILE A 103 -25.28 -3.64 6.33
C ILE A 103 -25.25 -5.15 6.57
N GLU A 104 -25.14 -5.91 5.49
CA GLU A 104 -24.90 -7.35 5.53
C GLU A 104 -23.45 -7.65 5.14
N PHE A 105 -22.75 -8.38 6.01
CA PHE A 105 -21.31 -8.59 5.93
C PHE A 105 -20.93 -9.95 5.32
N VAL A 106 -21.29 -10.17 4.05
CA VAL A 106 -21.16 -11.49 3.38
C VAL A 106 -19.74 -12.08 3.46
N ASP A 107 -18.71 -11.26 3.30
CA ASP A 107 -17.31 -11.72 3.23
C ASP A 107 -16.45 -11.36 4.45
N LEU A 108 -16.99 -10.65 5.45
CA LEU A 108 -16.21 -10.08 6.54
C LEU A 108 -15.48 -11.17 7.35
N GLU A 109 -16.13 -12.32 7.53
CA GLU A 109 -15.57 -13.48 8.24
C GLU A 109 -14.23 -13.95 7.64
N ARG A 110 -14.11 -13.91 6.31
CA ARG A 110 -12.93 -14.38 5.57
C ARG A 110 -11.91 -13.29 5.33
N GLN A 111 -12.28 -12.02 5.47
CA GLN A 111 -11.40 -10.88 5.20
C GLN A 111 -10.58 -10.49 6.43
N ALA A 112 -11.23 -10.35 7.59
CA ALA A 112 -10.56 -9.78 8.77
C ALA A 112 -10.97 -10.44 10.09
N THR A 113 -10.09 -10.34 11.09
CA THR A 113 -10.37 -10.73 12.47
C THR A 113 -9.56 -9.85 13.42
N GLY A 114 -10.16 -9.42 14.53
CA GLY A 114 -9.54 -8.53 15.52
C GLY A 114 -9.94 -7.06 15.40
N LEU A 115 -9.18 -6.20 16.05
CA LEU A 115 -9.44 -4.76 16.08
C LEU A 115 -8.91 -4.05 14.81
N LEU A 116 -9.77 -3.24 14.20
CA LEU A 116 -9.44 -2.40 13.06
C LEU A 116 -9.78 -0.94 13.36
N PRO A 117 -8.84 0.01 13.22
CA PRO A 117 -9.22 1.42 13.11
C PRO A 117 -10.07 1.60 11.85
N GLY A 118 -11.24 2.20 11.99
CA GLY A 118 -12.21 2.33 10.93
C GLY A 118 -13.09 3.57 11.10
N GLY A 119 -14.20 3.58 10.40
CA GLY A 119 -15.12 4.70 10.46
C GLY A 119 -16.19 4.67 9.38
N PHE A 120 -17.06 5.67 9.43
CA PHE A 120 -17.91 6.04 8.32
C PHE A 120 -17.30 7.23 7.58
N ALA A 121 -17.28 7.18 6.26
CA ALA A 121 -16.96 8.30 5.39
C ALA A 121 -18.13 8.56 4.43
N LEU A 122 -18.54 9.81 4.34
CA LEU A 122 -19.58 10.27 3.44
C LEU A 122 -18.95 10.93 2.22
N TYR A 123 -19.47 10.61 1.04
CA TYR A 123 -18.96 11.10 -0.24
C TYR A 123 -20.04 11.83 -1.03
N ASP A 124 -19.63 12.88 -1.72
CA ASP A 124 -20.46 13.64 -2.65
C ASP A 124 -20.49 13.03 -4.06
N ALA A 125 -21.04 13.77 -5.03
CA ALA A 125 -21.07 13.40 -6.44
C ALA A 125 -19.68 13.33 -7.09
N ASN A 126 -18.70 14.09 -6.61
CA ASN A 126 -17.32 14.11 -7.10
C ASN A 126 -16.44 13.03 -6.47
N ARG A 127 -17.00 12.26 -5.52
CA ARG A 127 -16.29 11.25 -4.69
C ARG A 127 -15.30 11.89 -3.73
N GLU A 128 -15.53 13.14 -3.34
CA GLU A 128 -14.79 13.82 -2.29
C GLU A 128 -15.43 13.51 -0.94
N VAL A 129 -14.60 13.39 0.11
CA VAL A 129 -15.07 13.13 1.47
C VAL A 129 -15.66 14.42 2.03
N VAL A 130 -16.97 14.42 2.28
CA VAL A 130 -17.70 15.58 2.82
C VAL A 130 -17.92 15.51 4.32
N GLY A 131 -17.74 14.33 4.92
CA GLY A 131 -17.83 14.12 6.36
C GLY A 131 -17.28 12.74 6.73
N GLN A 132 -16.71 12.62 7.93
CA GLN A 132 -16.13 11.36 8.40
C GLN A 132 -16.24 11.26 9.92
N GLN A 133 -16.56 10.07 10.41
CA GLN A 133 -16.54 9.71 11.83
C GLN A 133 -15.66 8.48 12.00
N ASP A 134 -14.53 8.65 12.68
CA ASP A 134 -13.59 7.56 12.99
C ASP A 134 -13.98 6.84 14.29
N PHE A 135 -13.79 5.53 14.32
CA PHE A 135 -13.95 4.68 15.51
C PHE A 135 -13.19 3.35 15.36
N VAL A 136 -13.06 2.59 16.45
CA VAL A 136 -12.45 1.25 16.41
C VAL A 136 -13.53 0.18 16.24
N ILE A 137 -13.29 -0.71 15.28
CA ILE A 137 -14.15 -1.84 14.93
C ILE A 137 -13.56 -3.12 15.53
N ASP A 138 -14.35 -3.93 16.25
CA ASP A 138 -14.03 -5.32 16.60
C ASP A 138 -14.68 -6.26 15.59
N VAL A 139 -13.87 -6.83 14.70
CA VAL A 139 -14.32 -7.81 13.71
C VAL A 139 -14.18 -9.21 14.28
N ARG A 140 -15.29 -9.95 14.36
CA ARG A 140 -15.32 -11.36 14.78
C ARG A 140 -15.32 -12.34 13.61
N GLY A 141 -14.31 -12.22 12.75
CA GLY A 141 -14.10 -13.18 11.67
C GLY A 141 -13.28 -14.40 12.09
N SER A 142 -13.01 -15.27 11.12
CA SER A 142 -12.26 -16.52 11.34
C SER A 142 -10.77 -16.26 11.57
N ALA A 143 -10.12 -17.14 12.33
CA ALA A 143 -8.66 -17.19 12.47
C ALA A 143 -7.94 -17.48 11.13
N THR A 144 -8.66 -18.08 10.18
CA THR A 144 -8.20 -18.33 8.80
C THR A 144 -8.55 -17.21 7.82
N SER A 145 -8.96 -16.05 8.33
CA SER A 145 -9.16 -14.85 7.51
C SER A 145 -7.86 -14.40 6.83
N ALA A 146 -7.95 -13.60 5.78
CA ALA A 146 -6.79 -13.06 5.05
C ALA A 146 -5.81 -12.34 6.01
N LEU A 147 -6.32 -11.52 6.93
CA LEU A 147 -5.48 -10.85 7.93
C LEU A 147 -4.83 -11.84 8.92
N GLY A 148 -5.57 -12.87 9.35
CA GLY A 148 -5.03 -13.93 10.22
C GLY A 148 -3.91 -14.72 9.55
N LEU A 149 -4.12 -15.13 8.29
CA LEU A 149 -3.12 -15.84 7.49
C LEU A 149 -1.87 -14.98 7.23
N PHE A 150 -2.06 -13.69 6.94
CA PHE A 150 -0.96 -12.73 6.82
C PHE A 150 -0.14 -12.65 8.12
N GLY A 151 -0.81 -12.57 9.27
CA GLY A 151 -0.17 -12.63 10.59
C GLY A 151 0.65 -13.90 10.80
N ILE A 152 0.09 -15.06 10.44
CA ILE A 152 0.78 -16.36 10.53
C ILE A 152 2.02 -16.36 9.63
N PHE A 153 1.90 -15.92 8.37
CA PHE A 153 3.00 -15.88 7.42
C PHE A 153 4.16 -15.00 7.93
N ILE A 154 3.87 -13.78 8.38
CA ILE A 154 4.89 -12.88 8.94
C ILE A 154 5.52 -13.48 10.19
N THR A 155 4.73 -14.12 11.06
CA THR A 155 5.23 -14.76 12.27
C THR A 155 6.21 -15.90 11.94
N ILE A 156 5.87 -16.77 10.98
CA ILE A 156 6.76 -17.85 10.52
C ILE A 156 8.04 -17.27 9.90
N ALA A 157 7.92 -16.29 9.00
CA ALA A 157 9.07 -15.64 8.39
C ALA A 157 10.00 -14.99 9.45
N THR A 158 9.41 -14.37 10.47
CA THR A 158 10.13 -13.77 11.59
C THR A 158 10.86 -14.83 12.41
N ILE A 159 10.21 -15.95 12.73
CA ILE A 159 10.85 -17.08 13.45
C ILE A 159 12.02 -17.64 12.64
N ILE A 160 11.86 -17.84 11.33
CA ILE A 160 12.94 -18.30 10.44
C ILE A 160 14.09 -17.29 10.47
N GLY A 161 13.80 -15.99 10.42
CA GLY A 161 14.80 -14.92 10.52
C GLY A 161 15.58 -14.96 11.84
N ILE A 162 14.87 -15.11 12.97
CA ILE A 162 15.47 -15.23 14.31
C ILE A 162 16.37 -16.47 14.39
N VAL A 163 15.87 -17.64 13.95
CA VAL A 163 16.65 -18.89 13.94
C VAL A 163 17.87 -18.76 13.03
N GLY A 164 17.72 -18.12 11.86
CA GLY A 164 18.82 -17.86 10.94
C GLY A 164 19.92 -16.99 11.55
N ILE A 165 19.55 -15.92 12.26
CA ILE A 165 20.48 -15.08 13.01
C ILE A 165 21.19 -15.89 14.11
N TYR A 166 20.42 -16.64 14.91
CA TYR A 166 20.96 -17.45 16.00
C TYR A 166 21.96 -18.49 15.50
N LEU A 167 21.62 -19.22 14.43
CA LEU A 167 22.50 -20.19 13.81
C LEU A 167 23.74 -19.53 13.18
N GLY A 168 23.59 -18.35 12.57
CA GLY A 168 24.69 -17.58 12.01
C GLY A 168 25.70 -17.13 13.07
N ILE A 169 25.22 -16.67 14.23
CA ILE A 169 26.07 -16.36 15.41
C ILE A 169 26.78 -17.62 15.90
N LYS A 170 26.05 -18.73 16.08
CA LYS A 170 26.60 -20.00 16.57
C LYS A 170 27.66 -20.57 15.64
N ARG A 171 27.44 -20.50 14.32
CA ARG A 171 28.37 -21.00 13.29
C ARG A 171 29.47 -20.00 12.94
N ARG A 172 29.41 -18.76 13.45
CA ARG A 172 30.32 -17.65 13.11
C ARG A 172 30.37 -17.37 11.59
N THR A 173 29.23 -17.54 10.90
CA THR A 173 29.11 -17.34 9.44
C THR A 173 28.40 -16.03 9.09
N LEU A 174 28.44 -15.03 9.98
CA LEU A 174 27.82 -13.74 9.70
C LEU A 174 28.65 -12.96 8.66
N GLU A 175 28.01 -12.07 7.90
CA GLU A 175 28.70 -11.30 6.87
C GLU A 175 29.82 -10.44 7.48
N PRO A 176 31.03 -10.37 6.89
CA PRO A 176 32.14 -9.58 7.45
C PRO A 176 31.82 -8.09 7.57
N LYS A 177 31.04 -7.55 6.61
CA LYS A 177 30.70 -6.12 6.51
C LYS A 177 29.59 -5.80 7.52
N ARG A 178 29.94 -5.04 8.58
CA ARG A 178 29.02 -4.54 9.64
C ARG A 178 27.68 -3.98 9.13
N PRO A 179 27.62 -3.11 8.10
CA PRO A 179 26.34 -2.57 7.63
C PRO A 179 25.42 -3.64 7.03
N LYS A 180 25.96 -4.66 6.34
CA LYS A 180 25.15 -5.76 5.77
C LYS A 180 24.46 -6.56 6.88
N ARG A 181 25.19 -6.83 7.98
CA ARG A 181 24.61 -7.47 9.17
C ARG A 181 23.56 -6.62 9.87
N ALA A 182 23.81 -5.32 10.01
CA ALA A 182 22.83 -4.39 10.56
C ALA A 182 21.51 -4.43 9.79
N VAL A 183 21.57 -4.35 8.45
CA VAL A 183 20.38 -4.46 7.58
C VAL A 183 19.65 -5.80 7.78
N ARG A 184 20.39 -6.93 7.82
CA ARG A 184 19.79 -8.25 8.03
C ARG A 184 19.06 -8.36 9.36
N PHE A 185 19.63 -7.85 10.45
CA PHE A 185 18.97 -7.84 11.75
C PHE A 185 17.82 -6.82 11.79
N ALA A 186 17.92 -5.71 11.07
CA ALA A 186 16.85 -4.73 10.95
C ALA A 186 15.58 -5.37 10.34
N PHE A 187 15.74 -6.18 9.28
CA PHE A 187 14.61 -6.92 8.68
C PHE A 187 13.95 -7.89 9.66
N VAL A 188 14.74 -8.59 10.49
CA VAL A 188 14.17 -9.46 11.53
C VAL A 188 13.48 -8.64 12.63
N GLY A 189 14.05 -7.50 13.02
CA GLY A 189 13.43 -6.55 13.92
C GLY A 189 12.09 -6.03 13.41
N LEU A 190 12.01 -5.67 12.12
CA LEU A 190 10.77 -5.27 11.46
C LEU A 190 9.73 -6.38 11.52
N GLY A 191 10.12 -7.63 11.25
CA GLY A 191 9.27 -8.81 11.38
C GLY A 191 8.69 -8.95 12.79
N ILE A 192 9.53 -8.82 13.83
CA ILE A 192 9.09 -8.86 15.23
C ILE A 192 8.06 -7.77 15.52
N GLY A 193 8.32 -6.53 15.07
CA GLY A 193 7.41 -5.41 15.27
C GLY A 193 6.06 -5.61 14.57
N LEU A 194 6.07 -6.06 13.31
CA LEU A 194 4.85 -6.35 12.56
C LEU A 194 4.06 -7.51 13.18
N THR A 195 4.73 -8.60 13.58
CA THR A 195 4.10 -9.70 14.32
C THR A 195 3.45 -9.21 15.60
N ALA A 196 4.12 -8.33 16.36
CA ALA A 196 3.55 -7.77 17.58
C ALA A 196 2.30 -6.92 17.30
N VAL A 197 2.31 -6.06 16.27
CA VAL A 197 1.12 -5.28 15.86
C VAL A 197 -0.05 -6.19 15.52
N VAL A 198 0.17 -7.20 14.66
CA VAL A 198 -0.90 -8.14 14.28
C VAL A 198 -1.41 -8.90 15.50
N ALA A 199 -0.50 -9.40 16.34
CA ALA A 199 -0.88 -10.14 17.53
C ALA A 199 -1.75 -9.29 18.47
N LEU A 200 -1.37 -8.04 18.73
CA LEU A 200 -2.16 -7.13 19.58
C LEU A 200 -3.54 -6.83 18.98
N ALA A 201 -3.64 -6.68 17.66
CA ALA A 201 -4.92 -6.46 16.97
C ALA A 201 -5.83 -7.70 17.04
N VAL A 202 -5.30 -8.89 16.73
CA VAL A 202 -6.04 -10.16 16.71
C VAL A 202 -6.45 -10.58 18.12
N PHE A 203 -5.59 -10.40 19.12
CA PHE A 203 -5.91 -10.64 20.53
C PHE A 203 -6.77 -9.55 21.17
N ARG A 204 -7.18 -8.54 20.39
CA ARG A 204 -8.05 -7.44 20.83
C ARG A 204 -7.50 -6.64 22.00
N VAL A 205 -6.18 -6.44 22.02
CA VAL A 205 -5.51 -5.64 23.05
C VAL A 205 -5.44 -4.18 22.62
N VAL A 206 -4.99 -3.90 21.39
CA VAL A 206 -4.82 -2.53 20.87
C VAL A 206 -5.09 -2.51 19.37
N ALA A 207 -5.87 -1.54 18.90
CA ALA A 207 -6.08 -1.30 17.48
C ALA A 207 -4.82 -0.74 16.81
N PRO A 208 -4.45 -1.18 15.59
CA PRO A 208 -3.23 -0.76 14.91
C PRO A 208 -3.38 0.64 14.28
N THR A 209 -3.57 1.67 15.11
CA THR A 209 -3.53 3.08 14.66
C THR A 209 -2.10 3.51 14.31
N PRO A 210 -1.89 4.51 13.45
CA PRO A 210 -0.54 5.00 13.09
C PRO A 210 0.35 5.30 14.29
N ILE A 211 -0.25 5.86 15.35
CA ILE A 211 0.44 6.18 16.60
C ILE A 211 0.97 4.93 17.30
N VAL A 212 0.30 3.77 17.15
CA VAL A 212 0.68 2.52 17.80
C VAL A 212 1.61 1.69 16.92
N TRP A 213 1.24 1.44 15.66
CA TRP A 213 1.98 0.47 14.85
C TRP A 213 3.33 1.00 14.34
N ILE A 214 3.46 2.30 14.09
CA ILE A 214 4.72 2.91 13.66
C ILE A 214 5.82 2.73 14.72
N PRO A 215 5.66 3.14 15.99
CA PRO A 215 6.71 2.92 16.98
C PRO A 215 6.95 1.43 17.25
N LEU A 216 5.89 0.62 17.25
CA LEU A 216 6.02 -0.83 17.48
C LEU A 216 6.79 -1.55 16.37
N THR A 217 6.85 -1.00 15.16
CA THR A 217 7.66 -1.53 14.04
C THR A 217 9.05 -0.91 13.97
N ILE A 218 9.15 0.41 14.14
CA ILE A 218 10.42 1.15 14.02
C ILE A 218 11.38 0.81 15.17
N LEU A 219 10.90 0.73 16.42
CA LEU A 219 11.79 0.48 17.57
C LEU A 219 12.48 -0.90 17.49
N PRO A 220 11.78 -2.03 17.25
CA PRO A 220 12.44 -3.32 17.06
C PRO A 220 13.35 -3.35 15.83
N THR A 221 13.00 -2.64 14.75
CA THR A 221 13.85 -2.52 13.55
C THR A 221 15.18 -1.84 13.88
N LEU A 222 15.14 -0.69 14.56
CA LEU A 222 16.34 0.03 14.98
C LEU A 222 17.15 -0.75 16.01
N GLY A 223 16.48 -1.39 16.97
CA GLY A 223 17.12 -2.27 17.96
C GLY A 223 17.83 -3.45 17.28
N GLY A 224 17.17 -4.10 16.32
CA GLY A 224 17.75 -5.14 15.48
C GLY A 224 18.97 -4.62 14.72
N ALA A 225 18.85 -3.49 14.03
CA ALA A 225 19.96 -2.88 13.29
C ALA A 225 21.19 -2.62 14.19
N LEU A 226 20.97 -2.06 15.38
CA LEU A 226 22.02 -1.78 16.36
C LEU A 226 22.69 -3.07 16.85
N LEU A 227 21.91 -4.10 17.20
CA LEU A 227 22.42 -5.42 17.58
C LEU A 227 23.20 -6.07 16.42
N GLY A 228 22.70 -5.93 15.20
CA GLY A 228 23.34 -6.38 13.98
C GLY A 228 24.64 -5.64 13.68
N PHE A 229 24.78 -4.38 14.07
CA PHE A 229 26.00 -3.60 13.92
C PHE A 229 27.07 -3.97 14.97
N ILE A 230 26.65 -4.21 16.21
CA ILE A 230 27.54 -4.51 17.35
C ILE A 230 27.96 -5.99 17.40
N SER A 231 27.19 -6.89 16.79
CA SER A 231 27.47 -8.34 16.88
C SER A 231 28.92 -8.73 16.45
N PRO A 232 29.48 -9.81 16.98
CA PRO A 232 30.79 -10.28 16.56
C PRO A 232 30.77 -10.71 15.09
N GLY A 233 31.82 -10.33 14.33
CA GLY A 233 32.04 -10.84 12.98
C GLY A 233 32.60 -12.27 12.97
N PRO A 234 32.70 -12.91 11.80
CA PRO A 234 33.45 -14.14 11.64
C PRO A 234 34.89 -13.92 12.13
N LEU A 235 35.51 -14.95 12.74
CA LEU A 235 36.95 -14.93 12.98
C LEU A 235 37.61 -14.84 11.61
N LYS A 236 38.32 -13.74 11.35
CA LYS A 236 39.22 -13.66 10.20
C LYS A 236 40.28 -14.75 10.41
N ILE A 237 40.17 -15.83 9.65
CA ILE A 237 41.37 -16.59 9.30
C ILE A 237 41.98 -15.71 8.22
N ASP A 238 43.19 -15.20 8.45
CA ASP A 238 43.90 -14.28 7.57
C ASP A 238 44.32 -15.00 6.28
N GLU A 239 43.35 -15.43 5.48
CA GLU A 239 43.53 -16.00 4.15
C GLU A 239 42.79 -15.06 3.18
N ASP A 240 43.60 -14.26 2.47
CA ASP A 240 43.34 -13.59 1.19
C ASP A 240 42.46 -12.33 1.20
N SER A 241 43.12 -11.22 1.54
CA SER A 241 42.68 -9.84 1.30
C SER A 241 42.90 -9.39 -0.16
N ASP A 242 42.71 -10.27 -1.16
CA ASP A 242 42.98 -9.97 -2.57
C ASP A 242 41.74 -10.14 -3.50
N GLY A 243 40.56 -10.49 -2.96
CA GLY A 243 39.37 -10.81 -3.76
C GLY A 243 38.42 -9.65 -4.09
N ASP A 244 38.35 -8.59 -3.26
CA ASP A 244 37.41 -7.46 -3.47
C ASP A 244 37.90 -6.49 -4.57
N ASP A 245 39.16 -6.57 -5.00
CA ASP A 245 39.70 -5.76 -6.10
C ASP A 245 39.38 -6.34 -7.49
N LEU A 246 39.09 -7.64 -7.59
CA LEU A 246 38.83 -8.31 -8.87
C LEU A 246 37.47 -7.92 -9.46
N ASP A 247 36.42 -7.88 -8.65
CA ASP A 247 35.06 -7.50 -9.10
C ASP A 247 35.00 -6.05 -9.61
N ALA A 248 35.73 -5.14 -8.95
CA ALA A 248 35.80 -3.73 -9.34
C ALA A 248 36.67 -3.50 -10.59
N LEU A 249 37.64 -4.38 -10.85
CA LEU A 249 38.42 -4.38 -12.09
C LEU A 249 37.62 -4.96 -13.26
N GLU A 250 36.86 -6.03 -13.04
CA GLU A 250 36.00 -6.65 -14.06
C GLU A 250 34.86 -5.71 -14.50
N GLU A 251 34.22 -4.99 -13.55
CA GLU A 251 33.20 -3.98 -13.88
C GLU A 251 33.79 -2.81 -14.69
N ARG A 252 35.02 -2.38 -14.39
CA ARG A 252 35.71 -1.34 -15.17
C ARG A 252 36.09 -1.80 -16.57
N GLU A 253 36.60 -3.01 -16.70
CA GLU A 253 36.98 -3.59 -18.00
C GLU A 253 35.75 -3.75 -18.91
N TYR A 254 34.61 -4.18 -18.35
CA TYR A 254 33.35 -4.29 -19.08
C TYR A 254 32.83 -2.93 -19.58
N LEU A 255 32.91 -1.88 -18.74
CA LEU A 255 32.49 -0.53 -19.13
C LEU A 255 33.40 0.07 -20.21
N ASP A 256 34.72 -0.13 -20.11
CA ASP A 256 35.67 0.29 -21.13
C ASP A 256 35.43 -0.42 -22.47
N GLU A 257 35.04 -1.70 -22.45
CA GLU A 257 34.71 -2.45 -23.67
C GLU A 257 33.43 -1.94 -24.35
N LEU A 258 32.39 -1.58 -23.60
CA LEU A 258 31.17 -0.95 -24.14
C LEU A 258 31.47 0.40 -24.79
N ASP A 259 32.32 1.22 -24.16
CA ASP A 259 32.75 2.52 -24.68
C ASP A 259 33.52 2.37 -26.00
N ARG A 260 34.34 1.32 -26.13
CA ARG A 260 35.05 1.00 -27.37
C ARG A 260 34.08 0.62 -28.49
N ILE A 261 33.11 -0.24 -28.21
CA ILE A 261 32.11 -0.68 -29.19
C ILE A 261 31.30 0.52 -29.70
N ALA A 262 30.86 1.41 -28.81
CA ALA A 262 30.13 2.61 -29.18
C ALA A 262 30.93 3.54 -30.12
N ARG A 263 32.23 3.73 -29.85
CA ARG A 263 33.10 4.54 -30.71
C ARG A 263 33.39 3.88 -32.06
N GLU A 264 33.52 2.55 -32.11
CA GLU A 264 33.69 1.82 -33.36
C GLU A 264 32.44 1.91 -34.25
N GLU A 265 31.25 1.84 -33.66
CA GLU A 265 29.98 2.01 -34.39
C GLU A 265 29.83 3.44 -34.92
N GLU A 266 30.13 4.46 -34.12
CA GLU A 266 30.12 5.86 -34.55
C GLU A 266 31.12 6.11 -35.69
N ALA A 267 32.33 5.55 -35.58
CA ALA A 267 33.34 5.65 -36.63
C ALA A 267 32.92 4.95 -37.94
N ALA A 268 32.25 3.79 -37.85
CA ALA A 268 31.73 3.08 -39.00
C ALA A 268 30.59 3.84 -39.70
N VAL A 269 29.71 4.49 -38.95
CA VAL A 269 28.63 5.35 -39.49
C VAL A 269 29.19 6.60 -40.17
N VAL A 270 30.21 7.24 -39.57
CA VAL A 270 30.89 8.40 -40.18
C VAL A 270 31.63 8.01 -41.47
N ALA A 271 32.27 6.84 -41.49
CA ALA A 271 32.93 6.32 -42.69
C ALA A 271 31.91 5.98 -43.80
N ALA A 272 30.73 5.47 -43.46
CA ALA A 272 29.65 5.20 -44.41
C ALA A 272 28.96 6.49 -44.93
N GLY A 273 28.86 7.53 -44.10
CA GLY A 273 28.25 8.82 -44.47
C GLY A 273 29.10 9.70 -45.40
N ALA A 274 30.42 9.44 -45.50
CA ALA A 274 31.32 10.21 -46.36
C ALA A 274 31.30 9.78 -47.85
N GLY A 275 30.54 8.74 -48.21
CA GLY A 275 30.55 8.13 -49.55
C GLY A 275 29.41 8.54 -50.51
N THR A 276 28.41 9.30 -50.07
CA THR A 276 27.18 9.57 -50.86
C THR A 276 26.96 11.06 -51.08
N ALA A 277 27.87 11.70 -51.80
CA ALA A 277 27.67 13.06 -52.30
C ALA A 277 28.13 13.20 -53.77
N SER A 278 27.43 12.53 -54.68
CA SER A 278 27.34 12.96 -56.09
C SER A 278 26.25 12.16 -56.80
N ASP A 279 25.15 12.83 -57.12
CA ASP A 279 24.44 12.77 -58.42
C ASP A 279 22.95 13.13 -58.21
N SER A 280 22.65 14.43 -58.24
CA SER A 280 21.28 14.93 -58.38
C SER A 280 21.01 15.21 -59.86
N THR A 281 20.54 14.19 -60.58
CA THR A 281 19.90 14.38 -61.88
C THR A 281 18.40 14.26 -61.68
N ALA A 282 17.69 15.39 -61.81
CA ALA A 282 16.24 15.45 -61.79
C ALA A 282 15.64 14.86 -63.08
N PRO A 283 14.58 14.05 -62.98
CA PRO A 283 13.61 13.90 -64.06
C PRO A 283 12.21 14.35 -63.63
N ASP A 284 11.72 15.30 -64.43
CA ASP A 284 10.38 15.51 -65.00
C ASP A 284 9.12 14.93 -64.32
N PRO A 285 8.00 15.70 -64.30
CA PRO A 285 6.73 15.26 -63.74
C PRO A 285 5.91 14.50 -64.80
N MET A 286 5.58 13.23 -64.53
CA MET A 286 4.56 12.50 -65.29
C MET A 286 3.62 11.77 -64.34
N ASP A 287 2.36 12.19 -64.44
CA ASP A 287 1.11 11.44 -64.29
C ASP A 287 1.21 9.94 -63.99
N GLY A 288 0.38 9.48 -63.05
CA GLY A 288 -0.11 8.11 -63.08
C GLY A 288 -0.45 7.50 -61.72
N ASP A 289 -1.74 7.39 -61.47
CA ASP A 289 -2.41 6.31 -60.75
C ASP A 289 -2.28 6.20 -59.22
N ALA A 290 -3.34 6.72 -58.61
CA ALA A 290 -4.06 6.16 -57.47
C ALA A 290 -3.75 4.68 -57.11
N VAL A 291 -3.30 4.47 -55.87
CA VAL A 291 -3.64 3.26 -55.12
C VAL A 291 -3.99 3.68 -53.69
N ASP A 292 -5.31 3.73 -53.45
CA ASP A 292 -5.93 3.69 -52.13
C ASP A 292 -5.63 2.34 -51.47
N LEU A 293 -4.98 2.37 -50.32
CA LEU A 293 -4.87 1.25 -49.39
C LEU A 293 -5.21 1.73 -47.98
N THR A 294 -6.44 2.20 -47.83
CA THR A 294 -7.22 1.84 -46.65
C THR A 294 -7.37 0.31 -46.63
N GLN A 295 -6.88 -0.35 -45.57
CA GLN A 295 -7.34 -1.63 -44.98
C GLN A 295 -6.17 -2.48 -44.43
N HIS A 296 -6.10 -2.58 -43.11
CA HIS A 296 -6.27 -3.88 -42.46
C HIS A 296 -6.66 -3.70 -40.99
N SER A 297 -7.96 -3.45 -40.80
CA SER A 297 -8.69 -3.84 -39.60
C SER A 297 -8.83 -5.36 -39.59
N SER A 298 -8.09 -6.04 -38.72
CA SER A 298 -8.41 -7.42 -38.35
C SER A 298 -9.36 -7.39 -37.15
N THR A 299 -10.64 -7.39 -37.48
CA THR A 299 -11.73 -7.83 -36.62
C THR A 299 -11.62 -9.34 -36.40
N GLU A 300 -11.36 -9.77 -35.17
CA GLU A 300 -11.61 -11.15 -34.77
C GLU A 300 -13.04 -11.22 -34.20
N SER A 301 -13.92 -11.76 -35.04
CA SER A 301 -15.30 -12.09 -34.76
C SER A 301 -15.39 -13.56 -34.38
N ALA A 302 -15.92 -13.85 -33.19
CA ALA A 302 -16.49 -15.14 -32.87
C ALA A 302 -17.74 -14.94 -32.00
N ALA A 303 -18.85 -14.67 -32.68
CA ALA A 303 -20.19 -14.88 -32.13
C ALA A 303 -20.51 -16.38 -32.15
N GLY A 304 -20.90 -16.93 -30.98
CA GLY A 304 -21.61 -18.20 -30.86
C GLY A 304 -22.97 -17.95 -30.18
N PRO A 305 -24.12 -18.33 -30.77
CA PRO A 305 -25.44 -18.14 -30.18
C PRO A 305 -25.99 -19.43 -29.54
N SER A 306 -26.40 -19.36 -28.29
CA SER A 306 -27.52 -20.12 -27.70
C SER A 306 -27.83 -19.45 -26.34
N GLY A 307 -29.04 -19.11 -25.93
CA GLY A 307 -30.33 -19.70 -26.24
C GLY A 307 -30.91 -20.28 -24.95
N VAL A 308 -31.34 -19.45 -23.99
CA VAL A 308 -32.24 -19.90 -22.91
C VAL A 308 -33.27 -18.82 -22.59
N ARG A 309 -34.46 -19.06 -23.12
CA ARG A 309 -35.74 -18.45 -22.73
C ARG A 309 -36.16 -19.11 -21.42
N GLY A 310 -36.15 -18.36 -20.32
CA GLY A 310 -36.75 -18.75 -19.05
C GLY A 310 -38.01 -17.95 -18.80
N HIS A 311 -39.16 -18.59 -19.01
CA HIS A 311 -40.49 -18.13 -18.58
C HIS A 311 -40.51 -17.93 -17.05
N PHE A 312 -41.04 -16.81 -16.56
CA PHE A 312 -41.74 -16.79 -15.28
C PHE A 312 -43.01 -15.94 -15.43
N GLU A 313 -44.12 -16.64 -15.46
CA GLU A 313 -45.46 -16.10 -15.27
C GLU A 313 -45.79 -16.08 -13.76
N ARG A 314 -46.47 -15.00 -13.36
CA ARG A 314 -47.36 -14.83 -12.20
C ARG A 314 -46.79 -14.82 -10.79
#